data_AF-A0A957F050-F1
#
_entry.id   AF-A0A957F050-F1
#
_cell.length_a   1.000
_cell.length_b   1.000
_cell.length_c   1.000
_cell.angle_alpha   90.00
_cell.angle_beta   90.00
_cell.angle_gamma   90.00
#
_symmetry.space_group_name_H-M   'P 1'
#
loop_
_entity.id
_entity.type
_entity.pdbx_description
1 polymer ?
#
loop_
_entity_poly.entity_id
_entity_poly.type
_entity_poly.pdbx_seq_one_letter_code
_entity_poly.pdbx_strand_id
1 'polypeptide(L)' 'MINSVQLTLELPQNVFSALRKEPEAFLREMRLAAAVKWYELEEISQSKAAEIAGVSRAEFLAALTRFG' A
#
# COMPACT_ATOMS: atom_id res chain seq x y z
N MET A 1 16.32 12.06 11.49
CA MET A 1 16.55 11.36 10.21
C MET A 1 15.40 10.39 10.02
N ILE A 2 14.78 10.37 8.84
CA ILE A 2 13.78 9.34 8.51
C ILE A 2 14.59 8.09 8.14
N ASN A 3 14.46 7.01 8.89
CA ASN A 3 15.04 5.72 8.53
C ASN A 3 14.26 5.18 7.32
N SER A 4 14.88 5.16 6.14
CA SER A 4 14.27 4.61 4.92
C SER A 4 14.98 3.32 4.50
N VAL A 5 14.20 2.40 3.93
CA VAL A 5 14.67 1.18 3.30
C VAL A 5 14.23 1.21 1.84
N GLN A 6 15.11 0.82 0.92
CA GLN A 6 14.78 0.69 -0.50
C GLN A 6 14.43 -0.77 -0.81
N LEU A 7 13.30 -0.97 -1.49
CA LEU A 7 12.79 -2.27 -1.88
C LEU A 7 12.85 -2.41 -3.40
N THR A 8 13.46 -3.49 -3.90
CA THR A 8 13.43 -3.88 -5.31
C THR A 8 12.55 -5.12 -5.46
N LEU A 9 11.65 -5.12 -6.44
CA LEU A 9 10.74 -6.22 -6.73
C LEU A 9 10.83 -6.58 -8.21
N GLU A 10 10.96 -7.87 -8.51
CA GLU A 10 10.85 -8.40 -9.85
C GLU A 10 9.41 -8.86 -10.09
N LEU A 11 8.75 -8.29 -11.09
CA LEU A 11 7.37 -8.59 -11.46
C LEU A 11 7.27 -8.84 -12.97
N PRO A 12 6.26 -9.59 -13.43
CA PRO A 12 5.96 -9.71 -14.85
C PRO A 12 5.78 -8.34 -15.50
N GLN A 13 6.38 -8.13 -16.67
CA GLN A 13 6.38 -6.82 -17.36
C GLN A 13 4.97 -6.29 -17.66
N ASN A 14 3.99 -7.18 -17.79
CA ASN A 14 2.60 -6.87 -18.08
C ASN A 14 1.75 -6.56 -16.84
N VAL A 15 2.31 -6.53 -15.63
CA VAL A 15 1.54 -6.27 -14.41
C VAL A 15 0.90 -4.87 -14.43
N PHE A 16 1.60 -3.89 -14.97
CA PHE A 16 1.13 -2.51 -15.09
C PHE A 16 -0.05 -2.38 -16.06
N SER A 17 0.01 -3.09 -17.19
CA SER A 17 -1.07 -3.09 -18.19
C SER A 17 -2.29 -3.89 -17.73
N ALA A 18 -2.09 -4.97 -16.96
CA ALA A 18 -3.19 -5.74 -16.38
C ALA A 18 -4.08 -4.89 -15.46
N LEU A 19 -3.50 -3.96 -14.70
CA LEU A 19 -4.23 -3.05 -13.82
C LEU A 19 -4.46 -1.66 -14.40
N ARG A 20 -4.01 -1.41 -15.64
CA ARG A 20 -4.07 -0.10 -16.33
C ARG A 20 -3.52 1.04 -15.46
N LYS A 21 -2.36 0.81 -14.84
CA LYS A 21 -1.70 1.76 -13.94
C LYS A 21 -0.26 1.98 -14.38
N GLU A 22 0.16 3.24 -14.34
CA GLU A 22 1.58 3.58 -14.42
C GLU A 22 2.35 3.01 -13.20
N PRO A 23 3.66 2.74 -13.33
CA PRO A 23 4.44 2.06 -12.28
C PRO A 23 4.34 2.70 -10.90
N GLU A 24 4.38 4.03 -10.82
CA GLU A 24 4.29 4.74 -9.53
C GLU A 24 2.92 4.57 -8.86
N ALA A 25 1.84 4.63 -9.65
CA ALA A 25 0.48 4.43 -9.17
C ALA A 25 0.27 2.98 -8.71
N PHE A 26 0.82 2.03 -9.46
CA PHE A 26 0.82 0.62 -9.09
C PHE A 26 1.51 0.40 -7.74
N LEU A 27 2.73 0.93 -7.56
CA LEU A 27 3.50 0.74 -6.32
C LEU A 27 2.79 1.35 -5.11
N ARG A 28 2.21 2.54 -5.25
CA ARG A 28 1.41 3.16 -4.17
C ARG A 28 0.20 2.30 -3.80
N GLU A 29 -0.51 1.78 -4.79
CA GLU A 29 -1.68 0.94 -4.56
C GLU A 29 -1.32 -0.42 -3.96
N MET A 30 -0.24 -1.04 -4.41
CA MET A 30 0.28 -2.28 -3.84
C MET A 30 0.69 -2.11 -2.38
N ARG A 31 1.39 -1.01 -2.06
CA ARG A 31 1.79 -0.67 -0.68
C ARG A 31 0.57 -0.44 0.22
N LEU A 32 -0.46 0.25 -0.29
CA LEU A 32 -1.71 0.46 0.41
C LEU A 32 -2.49 -0.84 0.62
N ALA A 33 -2.60 -1.69 -0.41
CA ALA A 33 -3.27 -2.98 -0.32
C ALA A 33 -2.62 -3.90 0.72
N ALA A 34 -1.28 -3.96 0.77
CA ALA A 34 -0.56 -4.71 1.79
C ALA A 34 -0.84 -4.17 3.20
N ALA A 35 -0.81 -2.85 3.40
CA ALA A 35 -1.11 -2.21 4.68
C ALA A 35 -2.55 -2.47 5.15
N VAL A 36 -3.51 -2.43 4.24
CA VAL A 36 -4.90 -2.83 4.52
C VAL A 36 -4.94 -4.28 4.96
N LYS A 37 -4.28 -5.19 4.23
CA LYS A 37 -4.34 -6.62 4.54
C LYS A 37 -3.75 -6.95 5.91
N TRP A 38 -2.61 -6.35 6.26
CA TRP A 38 -2.00 -6.53 7.58
C TRP A 38 -2.86 -5.96 8.71
N TYR A 39 -3.60 -4.87 8.47
CA TYR A 39 -4.55 -4.35 9.44
C TYR A 39 -5.76 -5.27 9.62
N GLU A 40 -6.34 -5.78 8.53
CA GLU A 40 -7.46 -6.75 8.56
C GLU A 40 -7.10 -8.04 9.30
N LEU A 41 -5.86 -8.50 9.17
CA LEU A 41 -5.33 -9.67 9.86
C LEU A 41 -4.93 -9.38 11.31
N GLU A 42 -5.18 -8.16 11.81
CA GLU A 42 -4.81 -7.68 13.15
C GLU A 42 -3.31 -7.76 13.46
N GLU A 43 -2.45 -7.87 12.45
CA GLU A 43 -0.99 -7.92 12.61
C GLU A 43 -0.38 -6.56 12.97
N ILE A 44 -1.04 -5.47 12.54
CA ILE A 44 -0.62 -4.09 12.80
C ILE A 44 -1.79 -3.21 13.18
N SER A 45 -1.52 -2.17 13.99
CA SER A 45 -2.51 -1.14 14.29
C SER A 45 -2.84 -0.30 13.05
N GLN A 46 -4.04 0.29 13.01
CA GLN A 46 -4.44 1.25 11.97
C GLN A 46 -3.44 2.41 11.81
N SER A 47 -2.89 2.92 12.93
CA SER A 47 -1.87 3.97 12.94
C SER A 47 -0.64 3.56 12.13
N LYS A 48 -0.17 2.33 12.36
CA LYS A 48 1.00 1.76 11.71
C LYS A 48 0.69 1.43 10.24
N ALA A 49 -0.52 0.98 9.93
CA ALA A 49 -0.94 0.73 8.56
C ALA A 49 -0.96 2.02 7.72
N ALA A 50 -1.46 3.14 8.26
CA ALA A 50 -1.42 4.43 7.58
C ALA A 50 0.03 4.92 7.33
N GLU A 51 0.90 4.79 8.34
CA GLU A 51 2.34 5.10 8.22
C GLU A 51 3.01 4.21 7.15
N ILE A 52 2.75 2.90 7.18
CA ILE A 52 3.27 1.95 6.20
C ILE A 52 2.71 2.25 4.81
N ALA A 53 1.46 2.66 4.65
CA ALA A 53 0.88 3.04 3.37
C ALA A 53 1.42 4.38 2.85
N GLY A 54 2.01 5.21 3.72
CA GLY A 54 2.49 6.55 3.39
C GLY A 54 1.35 7.55 3.19
N VAL A 55 0.23 7.37 3.89
CA VAL A 55 -0.96 8.22 3.81
C VAL A 55 -1.38 8.70 5.20
N SER A 56 -2.24 9.72 5.25
CA SER A 56 -2.87 10.14 6.50
C SER A 56 -3.82 9.07 7.05
N ARG A 57 -4.14 9.14 8.35
CA ARG A 57 -5.16 8.26 8.95
C ARG A 57 -6.52 8.36 8.25
N ALA A 58 -6.92 9.57 7.84
CA ALA A 58 -8.18 9.81 7.17
C ALA A 58 -8.22 9.15 5.78
N GLU A 59 -7.13 9.28 5.01
CA GLU A 59 -6.98 8.59 3.73
C GLU A 59 -6.95 7.07 3.90
N PHE A 60 -6.31 6.56 4.96
CA PHE A 60 -6.32 5.12 5.24
C PHE A 60 -7.73 4.61 5.59
N LEU A 61 -8.49 5.33 6.42
CA LEU A 61 -9.89 5.00 6.70
C LEU A 61 -10.75 4.98 5.43
N ALA A 62 -10.55 5.94 4.53
CA ALA A 62 -11.22 5.95 3.23
C ALA A 62 -10.75 4.81 2.31
N ALA A 63 -9.52 4.34 2.46
CA ALA A 63 -9.04 3.15 1.74
C ALA A 63 -9.72 1.87 2.24
N LEU A 64 -9.95 1.73 3.55
CA LEU A 64 -10.64 0.55 4.11
C LEU A 64 -12.02 0.34 3.48
N THR A 65 -12.77 1.41 3.19
CA THR A 65 -14.07 1.30 2.51
C THR A 65 -13.98 0.88 1.05
N ARG A 66 -12.77 0.96 0.45
CA ARG A 66 -12.50 0.64 -0.96
C ARG A 66 -11.98 -0.79 -1.16
N PHE A 67 -11.34 -1.35 -0.13
CA PHE A 67 -10.70 -2.67 -0.15
C PHE A 67 -11.50 -3.75 0.58
N GLY A 68 -12.27 -3.37 1.61
CA GLY A 68 -13.15 -4.26 2.37
C GLY A 68 -14.44 -4.63 1.67
#